data_AF-A0A811ZW26-F1
#
_entry.id   AF-A0A811ZW26-F1
#
_cell.length_a   1.000
_cell.length_b   1.000
_cell.length_c   1.000
_cell.angle_alpha   90.00
_cell.angle_beta   90.00
_cell.angle_gamma   90.00
#
_symmetry.space_group_name_H-M   'P 1'
#
loop_
_entity.id
_entity.type
_entity.pdbx_description
1 polymer ?
#
loop_
_entity_poly.entity_id
_entity_poly.type
_entity_poly.pdbx_seq_one_letter_code
_entity_poly.pdbx_strand_id
1 'polypeptide(L)'
;MQQKSQRKAELLDNEKPAAMVAPITTGYTVKNHYSMIVNNLLKPISVEGSSKKVRTDTVLLLCRKKAENTQWDYLTQIEKECKEKEKPSYDTETDPSEGLMNLLKEIYEDGDDHMK
;
A
#
# COMPACT_ATOMS: atom_id res chain seq x y z
N MET A 1 -50.79 -42.31 19.58
CA MET A 1 -49.47 -42.39 20.23
C MET A 1 -48.47 -41.63 19.37
N GLN A 2 -47.86 -40.59 19.94
CA GLN A 2 -46.89 -39.73 19.26
C GLN A 2 -45.51 -40.35 19.35
N GLN A 3 -44.72 -40.31 18.26
CA GLN A 3 -43.27 -40.43 18.37
C GLN A 3 -42.61 -39.62 17.25
N LYS A 4 -42.22 -38.38 17.57
CA LYS A 4 -41.26 -37.60 16.77
C LYS A 4 -39.87 -38.07 17.14
N SER A 5 -39.15 -38.66 16.20
CA SER A 5 -37.72 -38.96 16.33
C SER A 5 -36.98 -38.19 15.23
N GLN A 6 -36.44 -37.03 15.60
CA GLN A 6 -35.54 -36.27 14.73
C GLN A 6 -34.16 -36.94 14.78
N ARG A 7 -33.68 -37.45 13.64
CA ARG A 7 -32.25 -37.69 13.42
C ARG A 7 -31.73 -36.62 12.46
N LYS A 8 -30.61 -36.06 12.89
CA LYS A 8 -29.87 -34.88 12.44
C LYS A 8 -28.51 -35.38 11.94
N ALA A 9 -28.12 -34.95 10.74
CA ALA A 9 -26.79 -35.00 10.07
C ALA A 9 -27.06 -35.06 8.55
N GLU A 10 -26.41 -34.38 7.61
CA GLU A 10 -25.13 -33.67 7.52
C GLU A 10 -25.21 -32.77 6.24
N LEU A 11 -24.73 -31.53 6.28
CA LEU A 11 -23.45 -31.08 5.70
C LEU A 11 -23.58 -30.62 4.24
N LEU A 12 -23.73 -29.30 4.08
CA LEU A 12 -23.28 -28.54 2.92
C LEU A 12 -22.58 -27.30 3.47
N ASP A 13 -21.27 -27.42 3.61
CA ASP A 13 -20.35 -26.34 3.94
C ASP A 13 -20.35 -25.33 2.80
N ASN A 14 -21.15 -24.28 2.97
CA ASN A 14 -21.03 -23.08 2.16
C ASN A 14 -20.15 -22.11 2.95
N GLU A 15 -18.84 -22.25 2.75
CA GLU A 15 -17.81 -21.35 3.26
C GLU A 15 -18.14 -19.91 2.83
N LYS A 16 -18.55 -19.10 3.81
CA LYS A 16 -18.70 -17.65 3.65
C LYS A 16 -17.37 -17.01 4.08
N PRO A 17 -16.60 -16.36 3.19
CA PRO A 17 -15.38 -15.68 3.60
C PRO A 17 -15.80 -14.33 4.17
N ALA A 18 -16.08 -14.29 5.46
CA ALA A 18 -16.35 -13.04 6.16
C ALA A 18 -15.81 -13.10 7.59
N ALA A 19 -14.58 -13.57 7.76
CA ALA A 19 -13.74 -13.06 8.83
C ALA A 19 -13.35 -11.63 8.45
N MET A 20 -14.27 -10.69 8.62
CA MET A 20 -13.96 -9.27 8.73
C MET A 20 -13.12 -9.15 10.01
N VAL A 21 -11.81 -9.28 9.88
CA VAL A 21 -10.89 -9.12 11.00
C VAL A 21 -11.02 -7.68 11.46
N ALA A 22 -11.65 -7.51 12.63
CA ALA A 22 -11.78 -6.21 13.26
C ALA A 22 -10.37 -5.65 13.50
N PRO A 23 -10.12 -4.37 13.19
CA PRO A 23 -8.84 -3.75 13.49
C PRO A 23 -8.61 -3.80 15.00
N ILE A 24 -7.48 -4.38 15.42
CA ILE A 24 -7.08 -4.41 16.83
C ILE A 24 -6.65 -2.98 17.20
N THR A 25 -7.59 -2.19 17.70
CA THR A 25 -7.31 -0.86 18.27
C THR A 25 -6.72 -1.05 19.66
N THR A 26 -5.39 -1.12 19.75
CA THR A 26 -4.69 -0.87 21.03
C THR A 26 -4.40 0.62 21.12
N GLY A 27 -5.29 1.36 21.78
CA GLY A 27 -5.10 2.76 22.12
C GLY A 27 -4.29 2.91 23.40
N TYR A 28 -3.22 3.71 23.37
CA TYR A 28 -2.57 4.25 24.56
C TYR A 28 -3.00 5.72 24.69
N THR A 29 -3.58 6.09 25.84
CA THR A 29 -3.95 7.49 26.11
C THR A 29 -2.69 8.28 26.45
N VAL A 30 -2.16 8.97 25.45
CA VAL A 30 -1.16 10.03 25.59
C VAL A 30 -1.75 11.28 24.92
N LYS A 31 -1.52 12.44 25.53
CA LYS A 31 -2.26 13.70 25.33
C LYS A 31 -2.34 14.26 23.89
N ASN A 32 -1.70 13.63 22.90
CA ASN A 32 -1.88 13.88 21.47
C ASN A 32 -1.99 12.54 20.72
N HIS A 33 -3.09 12.29 20.00
CA HIS A 33 -3.28 11.09 19.19
C HIS A 33 -2.69 11.28 17.79
N TYR A 34 -1.49 10.75 17.56
CA TYR A 34 -0.91 10.66 16.21
C TYR A 34 -1.22 9.30 15.61
N SER A 35 -1.67 9.27 14.35
CA SER A 35 -1.86 8.05 13.56
C SER A 35 -0.95 8.07 12.34
N MET A 36 -0.31 6.94 12.06
CA MET A 36 0.49 6.72 10.87
C MET A 36 0.08 5.39 10.25
N ILE A 37 -0.35 5.43 8.99
CA ILE A 37 -0.78 4.26 8.22
C ILE A 37 -0.05 4.30 6.89
N VAL A 38 0.66 3.22 6.57
CA VAL A 38 1.32 3.05 5.28
C VAL A 38 0.60 1.93 4.54
N ASN A 39 -0.14 2.30 3.50
CA ASN A 39 -0.85 1.36 2.63
C ASN A 39 -0.01 1.03 1.41
N ASN A 40 -0.34 -0.09 0.76
CA ASN A 40 0.19 -0.47 -0.55
C ASN A 40 1.72 -0.50 -0.61
N LEU A 41 2.34 -1.16 0.38
CA LEU A 41 3.78 -1.42 0.37
C LEU A 41 4.22 -2.05 -0.94
N LEU A 42 5.43 -1.73 -1.40
CA LEU A 42 5.94 -2.18 -2.70
C LEU A 42 5.88 -3.70 -2.85
N LYS A 43 6.23 -4.44 -1.79
CA LYS A 43 6.17 -5.91 -1.73
C LYS A 43 5.60 -6.36 -0.37
N PRO A 44 5.11 -7.61 -0.23
CA PRO A 44 4.57 -8.09 1.04
C PRO A 44 5.63 -8.22 2.15
N ILE A 45 5.19 -8.04 3.40
CA ILE A 45 5.97 -8.21 4.62
C ILE A 45 5.44 -9.40 5.44
N SER A 46 6.27 -9.98 6.30
CA SER A 46 5.86 -10.98 7.29
C SER A 46 5.41 -10.30 8.57
N VAL A 47 4.17 -10.53 8.99
CA VAL A 47 3.61 -9.94 10.21
C VAL A 47 4.34 -10.48 11.44
N GLU A 48 4.58 -11.79 11.50
CA GLU A 48 5.26 -12.47 12.61
C GLU A 48 6.71 -12.01 12.80
N GLY A 49 7.39 -11.69 11.69
CA GLY A 49 8.77 -11.20 11.71
C GLY A 49 8.90 -9.70 11.91
N SER A 50 7.77 -8.97 11.92
CA SER A 50 7.76 -7.51 12.06
C SER A 50 7.58 -7.11 13.53
N SER A 51 8.17 -5.99 13.92
CA SER A 51 8.12 -5.51 15.30
C SER A 51 8.09 -3.98 15.36
N LYS A 52 7.65 -3.45 16.50
CA LYS A 52 7.68 -2.02 16.79
C LYS A 52 8.50 -1.76 18.05
N LYS A 53 9.28 -0.68 18.05
CA LYS A 53 10.04 -0.21 19.20
C LYS A 53 9.70 1.25 19.43
N VAL A 54 9.23 1.57 20.63
CA VAL A 54 8.95 2.94 21.03
C VAL A 54 10.13 3.44 21.85
N ARG A 55 10.67 4.60 21.46
CA ARG A 55 11.71 5.34 22.16
C ARG A 55 11.16 6.72 22.50
N THR A 56 11.87 7.46 23.34
CA THR A 56 11.60 8.88 23.55
C THR A 56 11.58 9.59 22.21
N ASP A 57 10.50 10.31 21.92
CA ASP A 57 10.26 11.11 20.70
C ASP A 57 10.30 10.35 19.36
N THR A 58 10.41 9.02 19.34
CA THR A 58 10.49 8.26 18.09
C THR A 58 9.86 6.88 18.19
N VAL A 59 9.07 6.53 17.18
CA VAL A 59 8.55 5.17 16.99
C VAL A 59 9.28 4.52 15.82
N LEU A 60 9.96 3.41 16.08
CA LEU A 60 10.61 2.58 15.07
C LEU A 60 9.68 1.42 14.70
N LEU A 61 9.26 1.37 13.44
CA LEU A 61 8.51 0.25 12.89
C LEU A 61 9.44 -0.59 12.02
N LEU A 62 9.75 -1.81 12.46
CA LEU A 62 10.64 -2.74 11.77
C LEU A 62 9.80 -3.78 11.05
N CYS A 63 9.65 -3.64 9.73
CA CYS A 63 8.89 -4.58 8.90
C CYS A 63 9.82 -5.60 8.22
N ARG A 64 9.67 -6.89 8.52
CA ARG A 64 10.45 -7.94 7.85
C ARG A 64 9.88 -8.22 6.47
N LYS A 65 10.70 -8.09 5.42
CA LYS A 65 10.33 -8.46 4.06
C LYS A 65 9.98 -9.96 3.99
N LYS A 66 8.89 -10.30 3.29
CA LYS A 66 8.45 -11.70 3.15
C LYS A 66 9.39 -12.50 2.24
N ALA A 67 9.88 -11.88 1.17
CA ALA A 67 10.92 -12.42 0.31
C ALA A 67 12.29 -11.93 0.80
N GLU A 68 13.15 -12.88 1.16
CA GLU A 68 14.52 -12.59 1.61
C GLU A 68 15.38 -12.10 0.43
N ASN A 69 16.45 -11.36 0.73
CA ASN A 69 17.38 -10.79 -0.26
C ASN A 69 16.75 -9.89 -1.36
N THR A 70 15.56 -9.37 -1.12
CA THR A 70 14.86 -8.52 -2.09
C THR A 70 15.08 -7.04 -1.79
N GLN A 71 15.70 -6.32 -2.72
CA GLN A 71 15.75 -4.86 -2.65
C GLN A 71 14.40 -4.22 -3.03
N TRP A 72 14.13 -3.08 -2.40
CA TRP A 72 12.93 -2.28 -2.61
C TRP A 72 13.40 -0.91 -3.08
N ASP A 73 13.08 -0.56 -4.32
CA ASP A 73 13.45 0.72 -4.90
C ASP A 73 12.61 1.86 -4.31
N TYR A 74 11.40 1.54 -3.86
CA TYR A 74 10.43 2.45 -3.24
C TYR A 74 9.75 1.80 -2.05
N LEU A 75 9.15 2.61 -1.17
CA LEU A 75 8.43 2.08 -0.02
C LEU A 75 7.04 1.56 -0.42
N THR A 76 6.36 2.28 -1.31
CA THR A 76 4.99 1.98 -1.75
C THR A 76 4.91 1.83 -3.26
N GLN A 77 3.89 1.12 -3.73
CA GLN A 77 3.60 0.98 -5.16
C GLN A 77 3.21 2.34 -5.78
N ILE A 78 2.49 3.16 -5.03
CA ILE A 78 2.03 4.48 -5.47
C ILE A 78 3.24 5.39 -5.75
N GLU A 79 4.22 5.42 -4.86
CA GLU A 79 5.45 6.20 -5.05
C GLU A 79 6.20 5.79 -6.33
N LYS A 80 6.29 4.48 -6.59
CA LYS A 80 6.89 3.95 -7.82
C LYS A 80 6.14 4.45 -9.06
N GLU A 81 4.82 4.30 -9.07
CA GLU A 81 4.00 4.72 -10.22
C GLU A 81 4.06 6.22 -10.48
N CYS A 82 4.07 7.06 -9.43
CA CYS A 82 4.22 8.50 -9.57
C CYS A 82 5.56 8.86 -10.21
N LYS A 83 6.66 8.27 -9.72
CA LYS A 83 8.02 8.54 -10.24
C LYS A 83 8.29 7.92 -11.62
N GLU A 84 7.58 6.87 -12.00
CA GLU A 84 7.67 6.31 -13.35
C GLU A 84 6.84 7.12 -14.36
N LYS A 85 5.71 7.69 -13.94
CA LYS A 85 4.88 8.58 -14.77
C LYS A 85 5.47 9.98 -14.93
N GLU A 86 6.24 10.47 -13.95
CA GLU A 86 7.01 11.72 -14.05
C GLU A 86 8.18 11.65 -15.04
N LYS A 87 8.60 10.45 -15.47
CA LYS A 87 9.59 10.37 -16.54
C LYS A 87 8.86 10.74 -17.83
N PRO A 88 9.28 11.81 -18.55
CA PRO A 88 8.64 12.20 -19.79
C PRO A 88 8.66 11.00 -20.73
N SER A 89 7.48 10.64 -21.24
CA SER A 89 7.30 9.52 -22.16
C SER A 89 8.11 9.76 -23.43
N TYR A 90 9.30 9.18 -23.49
CA TYR A 90 10.04 9.03 -24.75
C TYR A 90 9.37 7.90 -25.53
N ASP A 91 8.33 8.24 -26.27
CA ASP A 91 7.74 7.32 -27.24
C ASP A 91 8.74 7.14 -28.39
N THR A 92 9.39 5.96 -28.45
CA THR A 92 10.42 5.66 -29.44
C THR A 92 9.83 5.41 -30.84
N GLU A 93 8.51 5.35 -30.95
CA GLU A 93 7.79 5.16 -32.22
C GLU A 93 7.41 6.48 -32.89
N THR A 94 7.53 7.62 -32.20
CA THR A 94 7.28 8.95 -32.77
C THR A 94 8.56 9.58 -33.31
N ASP A 95 8.45 10.33 -34.41
CA ASP A 95 9.58 11.07 -35.00
C ASP A 95 10.34 11.85 -33.90
N PRO A 96 11.68 11.76 -33.81
CA PRO A 96 12.50 12.47 -32.84
C PRO A 96 12.16 13.96 -32.68
N SER A 97 11.62 14.58 -33.73
CA SER A 97 11.19 15.98 -33.75
C SER A 97 9.93 16.24 -32.91
N GLU A 98 8.96 15.31 -32.90
CA GLU A 98 7.70 15.43 -32.14
C GLU A 98 7.92 15.15 -30.65
N GLY A 99 8.77 14.17 -30.32
CA GLY A 99 9.14 13.88 -28.93
C GLY A 99 9.80 15.08 -28.24
N LEU A 100 10.66 15.80 -28.97
CA LEU A 100 11.27 17.04 -28.49
C LEU A 100 10.24 18.18 -28.33
N MET A 101 9.26 18.28 -29.23
CA MET A 101 8.23 19.33 -29.17
C MET A 101 7.30 19.14 -27.96
N ASN A 102 6.94 17.90 -27.63
CA ASN A 102 6.15 17.58 -26.44
C ASN A 102 6.92 17.86 -25.14
N LEU A 103 8.21 17.50 -25.09
CA LEU A 103 9.07 17.82 -23.94
C LEU A 103 9.23 19.33 -23.72
N LEU A 104 9.44 20.08 -24.81
CA LEU A 104 9.51 21.54 -24.74
C LEU A 104 8.19 22.11 -24.22
N LYS A 105 7.04 21.62 -24.71
CA LYS A 105 5.72 22.07 -24.28
C LYS A 105 5.47 21.82 -22.78
N GLU A 106 5.82 20.63 -22.29
CA GLU A 106 5.74 20.28 -20.86
C GLU A 106 6.58 21.24 -20.00
N ILE A 107 7.81 21.56 -20.40
CA ILE A 107 8.69 22.51 -19.68
C ILE A 107 8.13 23.95 -19.69
N TYR A 108 7.42 24.36 -20.75
CA TYR A 108 6.74 25.65 -20.78
C TYR A 108 5.44 25.66 -19.95
N GLU A 109 4.74 24.53 -19.82
CA GLU A 109 3.50 24.39 -19.03
C GLU A 109 3.78 24.20 -17.52
N ASP A 110 4.84 23.49 -17.16
CA ASP A 110 5.41 23.41 -15.80
C ASP A 110 6.24 24.66 -15.41
N GLY A 111 6.33 25.61 -16.34
CA GLY A 111 7.04 26.88 -16.20
C GLY A 111 6.43 27.79 -15.15
N ASP A 112 6.94 27.65 -13.92
CA ASP A 112 7.20 28.70 -12.94
C ASP A 112 6.10 29.78 -12.72
N ASP A 113 5.17 29.48 -11.81
CA ASP A 113 4.15 30.41 -11.29
C ASP A 113 4.76 31.55 -10.42
N HIS A 114 6.09 31.73 -10.38
CA HIS A 114 6.76 32.88 -9.74
C HIS A 114 7.01 34.08 -10.67
N MET A 115 6.45 34.12 -11.89
CA MET A 115 6.40 35.37 -12.67
C MET A 115 5.22 36.28 -12.28
N LYS A 116 5.15 36.73 -11.03
CA LYS A 116 4.58 38.02 -10.60
C LYS A 116 5.13 38.48 -9.25
#